data_AF-A0A081B771-F1
#
_entry.id   AF-A0A081B771-F1
#
_cell.length_a   1.000
_cell.length_b   1.000
_cell.length_c   1.000
_cell.angle_alpha   90.00
_cell.angle_beta   90.00
_cell.angle_gamma   90.00
#
_symmetry.space_group_name_H-M   'P 1'
#
loop_
_entity.id
_entity.type
_entity.pdbx_description
1 polymer ?
#
loop_
_entity_poly.entity_id
_entity_poly.type
_entity_poly.pdbx_seq_one_letter_code
_entity_poly.pdbx_strand_id
1 'polypeptide(L)' 'MADALGLTQVHVSRILNTLKQKNIIENYKDTLAIRDARALRQLASGGVKTV' A
#
# COMPACT_ATOMS: atom_id res chain seq x y z
N MET A 1 11.73 -6.36 -2.90
CA MET A 1 10.58 -5.42 -2.89
C MET A 1 10.63 -4.39 -1.74
N ALA A 2 11.37 -4.59 -0.64
CA ALA A 2 11.49 -3.58 0.43
C ALA A 2 12.47 -2.41 0.12
N ASP A 3 13.40 -2.61 -0.82
CA ASP A 3 14.52 -1.68 -1.06
C ASP A 3 14.14 -0.43 -1.88
N ALA A 4 13.06 -0.48 -2.67
CA ALA A 4 12.72 0.56 -3.64
C ALA A 4 12.21 1.88 -3.03
N LEU A 5 11.94 1.91 -1.72
CA LEU A 5 11.36 3.06 -1.02
C LEU A 5 12.13 3.45 0.25
N GLY A 6 13.27 2.80 0.53
CA GLY A 6 14.01 2.98 1.80
C GLY A 6 13.19 2.58 3.04
N LEU A 7 12.10 1.83 2.85
CA LEU A 7 11.21 1.40 3.92
C LEU A 7 11.68 0.06 4.49
N THR A 8 11.71 -0.03 5.81
CA THR A 8 11.96 -1.33 6.46
C THR A 8 10.84 -2.30 6.12
N GLN A 9 11.14 -3.61 6.10
CA GLN A 9 10.16 -4.66 5.84
C GLN A 9 8.94 -4.57 6.78
N VAL A 10 9.15 -4.12 8.03
CA VAL A 10 8.10 -3.88 9.02
C VAL A 10 7.16 -2.74 8.58
N HIS A 11 7.71 -1.67 7.99
CA HIS A 11 6.91 -0.57 7.44
C HIS A 11 6.04 -1.03 6.27
N VAL A 12 6.61 -1.81 5.35
CA VAL A 12 5.86 -2.37 4.22
C VAL A 12 4.70 -3.24 4.70
N SER A 13 4.95 -4.14 5.66
CA SER A 13 3.89 -4.98 6.26
C SER A 13 2.81 -4.16 6.94
N ARG A 14 3.17 -3.08 7.65
CA ARG A 14 2.19 -2.19 8.29
C ARG A 14 1.30 -1.50 7.26
N ILE A 15 1.88 -0.98 6.18
CA ILE A 15 1.14 -0.32 5.09
C ILE A 15 0.20 -1.31 4.41
N LEU A 16 0.68 -2.50 4.04
CA LEU A 16 -0.14 -3.54 3.42
C LEU A 16 -1.32 -3.94 4.32
N ASN A 17 -1.08 -4.06 5.63
CA ASN A 17 -2.15 -4.38 6.58
C ASN A 17 -3.19 -3.25 6.67
N THR A 18 -2.78 -1.98 6.68
CA THR A 18 -3.70 -0.84 6.65
C THR A 18 -4.53 -0.81 5.36
N LEU A 19 -3.90 -1.05 4.20
CA LEU A 19 -4.60 -1.10 2.92
C LEU A 19 -5.62 -2.24 2.87
N LYS A 20 -5.29 -3.39 3.48
CA LYS A 20 -6.22 -4.53 3.63
C LYS A 20 -7.39 -4.20 4.54
N GLN A 21 -7.14 -3.59 5.71
CA GLN A 21 -8.20 -3.18 6.64
C GLN A 21 -9.17 -2.17 6.01
N LYS A 22 -8.67 -1.30 5.13
CA LYS A 22 -9.50 -0.36 4.37
C LYS A 22 -10.21 -0.97 3.16
N ASN A 23 -10.11 -2.28 2.95
CA ASN A 23 -10.65 -3.00 1.79
C ASN A 23 -10.13 -2.50 0.43
N ILE A 24 -8.94 -1.88 0.40
CA ILE A 24 -8.34 -1.31 -0.82
C ILE A 24 -7.59 -2.40 -1.60
N ILE A 25 -6.93 -3.30 -0.87
CA ILE A 25 -6.25 -4.47 -1.42
C ILE A 25 -6.73 -5.74 -0.73
N GLU A 26 -6.58 -6.86 -1.41
CA GLU A 26 -6.84 -8.19 -0.88
C GLU A 26 -5.66 -9.10 -1.19
N ASN A 27 -5.29 -9.93 -0.21
CA ASN A 27 -4.16 -10.83 -0.34
C ASN A 27 -4.65 -12.22 -0.73
N TYR A 28 -4.23 -12.68 -1.89
CA TYR A 28 -4.29 -14.06 -2.35
C TYR A 28 -2.94 -14.70 -2.05
N LYS A 29 -2.90 -16.04 -1.97
CA LYS A 29 -1.73 -16.81 -1.47
C LYS A 29 -0.37 -16.29 -1.96
N ASP A 30 -0.26 -15.93 -3.24
CA ASP A 30 0.97 -15.42 -3.85
C ASP A 30 0.77 -14.09 -4.61
N THR A 31 -0.43 -13.50 -4.56
CA THR A 31 -0.75 -12.30 -5.35
C THR A 31 -1.59 -11.29 -4.57
N LEU A 32 -1.40 -10.01 -4.87
CA LEU A 32 -2.21 -8.92 -4.33
C LEU A 32 -3.21 -8.46 -5.38
N ALA A 33 -4.49 -8.50 -5.04
CA ALA A 33 -5.54 -7.92 -5.87
C ALA A 33 -5.87 -6.51 -5.38
N ILE A 34 -6.00 -5.57 -6.31
CA ILE A 34 -6.46 -4.21 -6.02
C ILE A 34 -7.99 -4.23 -6.12
N ARG A 35 -8.67 -3.96 -5.00
CA ARG A 35 -10.14 -3.87 -4.95
C ARG A 35 -10.64 -2.46 -5.25
N ASP A 36 -9.93 -1.45 -4.77
CA ASP A 36 -10.24 -0.05 -5.03
C ASP A 36 -9.02 0.69 -5.60
N ALA A 37 -8.93 0.68 -6.94
CA ALA A 37 -7.86 1.36 -7.66
C ALA A 37 -7.90 2.89 -7.52
N ARG A 38 -9.07 3.48 -7.26
CA ARG A 38 -9.22 4.94 -7.09
C ARG A 38 -8.68 5.36 -5.71
N ALA A 39 -9.06 4.65 -4.66
CA ALA A 39 -8.53 4.90 -3.32
C ALA A 39 -7.02 4.65 -3.26
N LEU A 40 -6.53 3.58 -3.89
CA LEU A 40 -5.09 3.30 -3.98
C LEU A 40 -4.34 4.43 -4.70
N ARG A 41 -4.87 4.91 -5.82
CA ARG A 41 -4.29 6.07 -6.55
C ARG A 41 -4.31 7.33 -5.71
N GLN A 42 -5.40 7.66 -5.02
CA GLN A 42 -5.46 8.84 -4.16
C GLN A 42 -4.42 8.77 -3.02
N LEU A 43 -4.23 7.60 -2.42
CA LEU A 43 -3.21 7.41 -1.39
C LEU A 43 -1.79 7.55 -1.95
N ALA A 44 -1.54 7.04 -3.15
CA ALA A 44 -0.25 7.19 -3.82
C ALA A 44 0.00 8.63 -4.29
N SER A 45 -1.02 9.33 -4.79
CA SER A 45 -0.97 10.72 -5.24
C SER A 45 -0.90 11.73 -4.09
N GLY A 46 -1.38 11.37 -2.89
CA GLY A 46 -1.35 12.22 -1.70
C GLY A 46 0.05 12.40 -1.08
N GLY A 47 1.08 11.78 -1.67
CA GLY A 47 2.47 11.81 -1.20
C GLY A 47 3.30 13.05 -1.57
N VAL A 48 2.72 14.10 -2.17
CA VAL A 48 3.42 15.39 -2.36
C VAL A 48 2.68 16.48 -1.59
N LYS A 49 2.80 16.45 -0.27
CA LYS A 49 2.73 17.67 0.54
C LYS A 49 4.14 17.90 1.08
N THR A 50 5.00 18.44 0.21
CA THR A 50 6.22 19.10 0.67
C THR A 50 5.80 20.23 1.60
N VAL A 51 6.45 20.27 2.76
CA VAL A 51 6.41 21.35 3.75
C VAL A 51 6.52 22.74 3.14
#